data_AF-A0A101QPJ3-F1
#
_entry.id   AF-A0A101QPJ3-F1
#
_cell.length_a   1.000
_cell.length_b   1.000
_cell.length_c   1.000
_cell.angle_alpha   90.00
_cell.angle_beta   90.00
_cell.angle_gamma   90.00
#
_symmetry.space_group_name_H-M   'P 1'
#
loop_
_entity.id
_entity.type
_entity.pdbx_description
1 polymer ?
#
loop_
_entity_poly.entity_id
_entity_poly.type
_entity_poly.pdbx_seq_one_letter_code
_entity_poly.pdbx_strand_id
1 'polypeptide(L)'
;MPSSPSAEPVTDRAAQADTLLCADRQFGDSDAIRARNLARFRLGLTMLARHDGEAADVLRTTAAASAERLRPLLYDPVLRNCFEVDLARLENDRLERSSFGLYVRGHLTAQAAEIPSSPGPCEALIHPQRSAWPGLGDAWVLSKPTPQGPYQDMLAGRLMELYRDALGGDQAGSPVDPTDAERAVLRDGAELLATLLPASGAGVLGHVTMVGFTRRESEEGPLQSMSGGDPLPSTVLLAPERCTSPWLIAESLLHEGAHLKLFDALRTGSLVRNATETVPIPWRIGSWTVIRVFVALHFYVHLMVFRAAAEAAGEAIRERFGPPPSAEDLDEPSPGTAAALSGQYRTSAERARYLAECVLSLPEQSLTENGRRFARWLLTALRLVDVDAPDSDEEVEVGGTWLPQAVPSQQIASASALRRATPVDACALPDLGQLVVSTVRSGRMHWLNARSWTVYSLCDGRDLDSLHTAYAGAAGLPVGSEEAGRHVTDSLRLLVAAGLVTHDT
;
A
#
# COMPACT_ATOMS: atom_id res chain seq x y z
N MET A 1 28.91 35.08 21.99
CA MET A 1 29.10 34.34 20.73
C MET A 1 28.13 33.17 20.77
N PRO A 2 26.96 33.23 20.10
CA PRO A 2 26.12 32.06 19.97
C PRO A 2 26.88 31.03 19.13
N SER A 3 27.05 29.83 19.68
CA SER A 3 27.60 28.68 18.98
C SER A 3 26.70 28.35 17.78
N SER A 4 27.26 28.44 16.57
CA SER A 4 26.60 27.96 15.36
C SER A 4 26.18 26.50 15.54
N PRO A 5 24.95 26.10 15.15
CA PRO A 5 24.54 24.72 15.20
C PRO A 5 25.48 23.89 14.32
N SER A 6 26.06 22.83 14.87
CA SER A 6 26.93 21.94 14.10
C SER A 6 26.06 21.21 13.08
N ALA A 7 26.23 21.50 11.79
CA ALA A 7 25.52 20.81 10.73
C ALA A 7 26.02 19.36 10.68
N GLU A 8 25.19 18.41 11.13
CA GLU A 8 25.40 16.99 10.84
C GLU A 8 25.52 16.80 9.32
N PRO A 9 26.40 15.90 8.86
CA PRO A 9 26.61 15.71 7.43
C PRO A 9 25.33 15.19 6.75
N VAL A 10 25.01 15.73 5.57
CA VAL A 10 23.80 15.40 4.78
C VAL A 10 23.63 13.89 4.56
N THR A 11 24.72 13.14 4.42
CA THR A 11 24.72 11.68 4.27
C THR A 11 24.06 10.96 5.45
N ASP A 12 24.25 11.47 6.68
CA ASP A 12 23.65 10.88 7.88
C ASP A 12 22.13 11.10 7.88
N ARG A 13 21.69 12.31 7.49
CA ARG A 13 20.26 12.65 7.44
C ARG A 13 19.47 11.87 6.39
N ALA A 14 20.03 11.68 5.20
CA ALA A 14 19.40 10.87 4.16
C ALA A 14 19.24 9.41 4.60
N ALA A 15 20.26 8.83 5.24
CA ALA A 15 20.22 7.47 5.77
C ALA A 15 19.24 7.32 6.95
N GLN A 16 19.16 8.32 7.82
CA GLN A 16 18.16 8.39 8.90
C GLN A 16 16.74 8.45 8.33
N ALA A 17 16.51 9.29 7.31
CA ALA A 17 15.21 9.40 6.66
C ALA A 17 14.81 8.11 5.92
N ASP A 18 15.76 7.47 5.23
CA ASP A 18 15.56 6.16 4.59
C ASP A 18 15.10 5.09 5.60
N THR A 19 15.77 5.02 6.75
CA THR A 19 15.41 4.10 7.84
C THR A 19 14.04 4.44 8.43
N LEU A 20 13.76 5.73 8.66
CA LEU A 20 12.48 6.19 9.22
C LEU A 20 11.31 5.86 8.29
N LEU A 21 11.50 5.99 6.98
CA LEU A 21 10.51 5.59 5.96
C LEU A 21 10.26 4.07 5.90
N CYS A 22 10.98 3.27 6.68
CA CYS A 22 10.72 1.84 6.83
C CYS A 22 10.33 1.43 8.26
N ALA A 23 10.53 2.31 9.25
CA ALA A 23 10.29 2.00 10.66
C ALA A 23 8.80 1.91 11.03
N ASP A 24 7.92 2.60 10.29
CA ASP A 24 6.50 2.56 10.58
C ASP A 24 5.88 1.22 10.15
N ARG A 25 5.48 0.40 11.13
CA ARG A 25 4.92 -0.95 10.87
C ARG A 25 3.62 -0.96 10.04
N GLN A 26 2.90 0.16 9.96
CA GLN A 26 1.65 0.27 9.21
C GLN A 26 1.90 0.68 7.75
N PHE A 27 2.88 1.56 7.50
CA PHE A 27 3.07 2.19 6.18
C PHE A 27 4.45 2.01 5.56
N GLY A 28 5.50 1.89 6.37
CA GLY A 28 6.89 1.81 5.93
C GLY A 28 7.46 0.38 5.94
N ASP A 29 7.05 -0.48 6.87
CA ASP A 29 7.62 -1.82 7.00
C ASP A 29 7.02 -2.78 5.96
N SER A 30 7.81 -3.10 4.93
CA SER A 30 7.39 -4.00 3.86
C SER A 30 7.03 -5.41 4.35
N ASP A 31 7.69 -5.95 5.37
CA ASP A 31 7.36 -7.28 5.90
C ASP A 31 6.02 -7.26 6.62
N ALA A 32 5.76 -6.23 7.44
CA ALA A 32 4.47 -6.06 8.08
C ALA A 32 3.34 -5.82 7.06
N ILE A 33 3.58 -5.06 5.98
CA ILE A 33 2.61 -4.86 4.89
C ILE A 33 2.30 -6.17 4.19
N ARG A 34 3.33 -6.95 3.82
CA ARG A 34 3.18 -8.26 3.17
C ARG A 34 2.43 -9.26 4.06
N ALA A 35 2.76 -9.31 5.35
CA ALA A 35 2.09 -10.17 6.32
C ALA A 35 0.59 -9.84 6.43
N ARG A 36 0.23 -8.56 6.49
CA ARG A 36 -1.18 -8.13 6.50
C ARG A 36 -1.91 -8.49 5.20
N ASN A 37 -1.28 -8.25 4.05
CA ASN A 37 -1.87 -8.59 2.76
C ASN A 37 -2.08 -10.10 2.62
N LEU A 38 -1.14 -10.91 3.09
CA LEU A 38 -1.28 -12.37 3.11
C LEU A 38 -2.41 -12.84 4.04
N ALA A 39 -2.54 -12.23 5.23
CA ALA A 39 -3.64 -12.54 6.16
C ALA A 39 -5.01 -12.18 5.55
N ARG A 40 -5.12 -10.99 4.94
CA ARG A 40 -6.32 -10.57 4.20
C ARG A 40 -6.64 -11.52 3.06
N PHE A 41 -5.62 -11.95 2.32
CA PHE A 41 -5.78 -12.89 1.22
C PHE A 41 -6.34 -14.23 1.70
N ARG A 42 -5.74 -14.83 2.73
CA ARG A 42 -6.23 -16.09 3.32
C ARG A 42 -7.66 -16.00 3.81
N LEU A 43 -7.99 -14.92 4.54
CA LEU A 43 -9.34 -14.71 5.05
C LEU A 43 -10.31 -14.52 3.88
N GLY A 44 -9.96 -13.72 2.88
CA GLY A 44 -10.76 -13.49 1.69
C GLY A 44 -11.03 -14.75 0.90
N LEU A 45 -10.03 -15.61 0.67
CA LEU A 45 -10.24 -16.90 0.01
C LEU A 45 -11.18 -17.80 0.81
N THR A 46 -11.08 -17.80 2.14
CA THR A 46 -12.02 -18.51 3.02
C THR A 46 -13.45 -17.98 2.89
N MET A 47 -13.60 -16.66 2.81
CA MET A 47 -14.89 -16.00 2.61
C MET A 47 -15.47 -16.34 1.24
N LEU A 48 -14.71 -16.18 0.15
CA LEU A 48 -15.13 -16.51 -1.21
C LEU A 48 -15.55 -17.98 -1.32
N ALA A 49 -14.85 -18.91 -0.66
CA ALA A 49 -15.17 -20.34 -0.67
C ALA A 49 -16.53 -20.69 -0.06
N ARG A 50 -17.12 -19.82 0.78
CA ARG A 50 -18.47 -20.02 1.31
C ARG A 50 -19.56 -19.63 0.31
N HIS A 51 -19.27 -18.64 -0.53
CA HIS A 51 -20.24 -18.06 -1.45
C HIS A 51 -20.20 -18.72 -2.82
N ASP A 52 -19.02 -19.12 -3.29
CA ASP A 52 -18.86 -19.87 -4.54
C ASP A 52 -18.75 -21.37 -4.28
N GLY A 53 -19.89 -22.06 -4.34
CA GLY A 53 -19.96 -23.51 -4.15
C GLY A 53 -19.16 -24.31 -5.19
N GLU A 54 -18.99 -23.78 -6.41
CA GLU A 54 -18.24 -24.47 -7.47
C GLU A 54 -16.73 -24.40 -7.18
N ALA A 55 -16.23 -23.22 -6.79
CA ALA A 55 -14.82 -23.00 -6.47
C ALA A 55 -14.44 -23.28 -5.00
N ALA A 56 -15.39 -23.71 -4.17
CA ALA A 56 -15.22 -23.82 -2.73
C ALA A 56 -13.99 -24.64 -2.30
N ASP A 57 -13.78 -25.82 -2.89
CA ASP A 57 -12.66 -26.71 -2.53
C ASP A 57 -11.31 -26.15 -2.93
N VAL A 58 -11.21 -25.55 -4.13
CA VAL A 58 -9.96 -24.96 -4.60
C VAL A 58 -9.60 -23.72 -3.78
N LEU A 59 -10.59 -22.89 -3.44
CA LEU A 59 -10.39 -21.69 -2.62
C LEU A 59 -9.97 -22.07 -1.19
N ARG A 60 -10.62 -23.04 -0.55
CA ARG A 60 -10.21 -23.55 0.78
C ARG A 60 -8.81 -24.13 0.78
N THR A 61 -8.50 -24.97 -0.20
CA THR A 61 -7.17 -25.59 -0.33
C THR A 61 -6.10 -24.54 -0.54
N THR A 62 -6.38 -23.53 -1.37
CA THR A 62 -5.48 -22.39 -1.60
C THR A 62 -5.30 -21.59 -0.31
N ALA A 63 -6.38 -21.22 0.38
CA ALA A 63 -6.32 -20.47 1.65
C ALA A 63 -5.48 -21.16 2.73
N ALA A 64 -5.49 -22.50 2.76
CA ALA A 64 -4.72 -23.32 3.70
C ALA A 64 -3.25 -23.54 3.30
N ALA A 65 -2.83 -23.13 2.10
CA ALA A 65 -1.47 -23.33 1.61
C ALA A 65 -0.43 -22.53 2.42
N SER A 66 0.85 -22.87 2.27
CA SER A 66 1.95 -22.13 2.90
C SER A 66 2.05 -20.70 2.34
N ALA A 67 2.65 -19.79 3.11
CA ALA A 67 2.91 -18.42 2.65
C ALA A 67 3.70 -18.39 1.33
N GLU A 68 4.70 -19.27 1.20
CA GLU A 68 5.52 -19.43 0.00
C GLU A 68 4.69 -19.77 -1.25
N ARG A 69 3.69 -20.66 -1.13
CA ARG A 69 2.79 -21.02 -2.24
C ARG A 69 1.75 -19.94 -2.54
N LEU A 70 1.34 -19.16 -1.54
CA LEU A 70 0.36 -18.09 -1.70
C LEU A 70 0.96 -16.83 -2.32
N ARG A 71 2.24 -16.55 -2.07
CA ARG A 71 2.88 -15.30 -2.47
C ARG A 71 2.86 -15.09 -4.00
N PRO A 72 3.23 -16.06 -4.85
CA PRO A 72 3.11 -15.91 -6.30
C PRO A 72 1.67 -15.67 -6.76
N LEU A 73 0.67 -16.24 -6.08
CA LEU A 73 -0.75 -16.04 -6.44
C LEU A 73 -1.28 -14.67 -5.98
N LEU A 74 -0.82 -14.20 -4.83
CA LEU A 74 -1.21 -12.91 -4.26
C LEU A 74 -0.69 -11.74 -5.09
N TYR A 75 0.51 -11.86 -5.66
CA TYR A 75 1.14 -10.79 -6.42
C TYR A 75 1.12 -11.01 -7.94
N ASP A 76 0.44 -12.06 -8.41
CA ASP A 76 0.10 -12.21 -9.82
C ASP A 76 -0.93 -11.15 -10.22
N PRO A 77 -0.70 -10.36 -11.29
CA PRO A 77 -1.53 -9.21 -11.63
C PRO A 77 -2.99 -9.60 -11.92
N VAL A 78 -3.22 -10.72 -12.61
CA VAL A 78 -4.57 -11.17 -12.95
C VAL A 78 -5.28 -11.72 -11.71
N LEU A 79 -4.62 -12.62 -10.97
CA LEU A 79 -5.22 -13.20 -9.78
C LEU A 79 -5.49 -12.14 -8.71
N ARG A 80 -4.56 -11.22 -8.47
CA ARG A 80 -4.75 -10.12 -7.52
C ARG A 80 -5.93 -9.25 -7.92
N ASN A 81 -6.02 -8.86 -9.20
CA ASN A 81 -7.17 -8.09 -9.70
C ASN A 81 -8.49 -8.84 -9.48
N CYS A 82 -8.56 -10.11 -9.88
CA CYS A 82 -9.73 -10.97 -9.68
C CYS A 82 -10.12 -11.07 -8.20
N PHE A 83 -9.14 -11.23 -7.30
CA PHE A 83 -9.38 -11.28 -5.86
C PHE A 83 -9.99 -9.98 -5.33
N GLU A 84 -9.44 -8.82 -5.71
CA GLU A 84 -9.99 -7.52 -5.27
C GLU A 84 -11.40 -7.27 -5.83
N VAL A 85 -11.65 -7.62 -7.10
CA VAL A 85 -12.97 -7.52 -7.73
C VAL A 85 -13.98 -8.46 -7.06
N ASP A 86 -13.60 -9.70 -6.78
CA ASP A 86 -14.47 -10.68 -6.13
C ASP A 86 -14.81 -10.25 -4.70
N LEU A 87 -13.84 -9.72 -3.93
CA LEU A 87 -14.10 -9.16 -2.60
C LEU A 87 -15.02 -7.94 -2.65
N ALA A 88 -14.80 -7.00 -3.57
CA ALA A 88 -15.68 -5.85 -3.73
C ALA A 88 -17.11 -6.29 -4.09
N ARG A 89 -17.27 -7.31 -4.94
CA ARG A 89 -18.59 -7.90 -5.23
C ARG A 89 -19.20 -8.57 -4.01
N LEU A 90 -18.42 -9.30 -3.22
CA LEU A 90 -18.87 -9.94 -2.01
C LEU A 90 -19.36 -8.93 -0.97
N GLU A 91 -18.62 -7.85 -0.74
CA GLU A 91 -18.98 -6.76 0.18
C GLU A 91 -20.28 -6.03 -0.18
N ASN A 92 -20.69 -6.12 -1.45
CA ASN A 92 -21.89 -5.50 -1.99
C ASN A 92 -23.01 -6.51 -2.30
N ASP A 93 -22.89 -7.76 -1.82
CA ASP A 93 -23.85 -8.85 -2.05
C ASP A 93 -24.12 -9.14 -3.55
N ARG A 94 -23.08 -8.99 -4.38
CA ARG A 94 -23.13 -9.18 -5.85
C ARG A 94 -22.24 -10.32 -6.36
N LEU A 95 -21.66 -11.11 -5.47
CA LEU A 95 -20.80 -12.23 -5.87
C LEU A 95 -21.64 -13.44 -6.23
N GLU A 96 -21.66 -13.80 -7.52
CA GLU A 96 -22.27 -15.04 -8.01
C GLU A 96 -21.24 -16.17 -8.15
N ARG A 97 -20.08 -15.85 -8.74
CA ARG A 97 -18.95 -16.76 -8.95
C ARG A 97 -17.64 -15.99 -8.77
N SER A 98 -16.65 -16.66 -8.21
CA SER A 98 -15.31 -16.14 -8.01
C SER A 98 -14.50 -16.26 -9.31
N SER A 99 -14.15 -15.11 -9.88
CA SER A 99 -13.20 -15.06 -10.99
C SER A 99 -11.82 -15.55 -10.57
N PHE A 100 -11.40 -15.28 -9.33
CA PHE A 100 -10.17 -15.84 -8.76
C PHE A 100 -10.23 -17.38 -8.74
N GLY A 101 -11.35 -17.94 -8.25
CA GLY A 101 -11.60 -19.38 -8.18
C GLY A 101 -11.45 -20.09 -9.53
N LEU A 102 -11.95 -19.45 -10.60
CA LEU A 102 -11.80 -19.94 -11.97
C LEU A 102 -10.32 -20.02 -12.40
N TYR A 103 -9.58 -18.92 -12.24
CA TYR A 103 -8.19 -18.87 -12.69
C TYR A 103 -7.26 -19.76 -11.86
N VAL A 104 -7.44 -19.81 -10.53
CA VAL A 104 -6.59 -20.67 -9.67
C VAL A 104 -6.83 -22.15 -9.93
N ARG A 105 -8.07 -22.57 -10.23
CA ARG A 105 -8.39 -23.96 -10.59
C ARG A 105 -7.66 -24.36 -11.87
N GLY A 106 -7.72 -23.51 -12.90
CA GLY A 106 -7.02 -23.76 -14.15
C GLY A 106 -5.50 -23.84 -13.96
N HIS A 107 -4.95 -22.94 -13.14
CA HIS A 107 -3.52 -22.94 -12.81
C HIS A 107 -3.08 -24.24 -12.12
N LEU A 108 -3.79 -24.66 -11.06
CA LEU A 108 -3.44 -25.89 -10.33
C LEU A 108 -3.60 -27.15 -11.18
N THR A 109 -4.56 -27.16 -12.11
CA THR A 109 -4.74 -28.25 -13.08
C THR A 109 -3.56 -28.32 -14.06
N ALA A 110 -3.05 -27.18 -14.52
CA ALA A 110 -1.87 -27.11 -15.38
C ALA A 110 -0.57 -27.46 -14.62
N GLN A 111 -0.43 -27.00 -13.37
CA GLN A 111 0.76 -27.25 -12.55
C GLN A 111 0.90 -28.68 -12.03
N ALA A 112 -0.18 -29.47 -11.94
CA ALA A 112 -0.09 -30.87 -11.53
C ALA A 112 0.84 -31.72 -12.44
N ALA A 113 1.26 -31.16 -13.59
CA ALA A 113 2.24 -31.74 -14.50
C ALA A 113 3.70 -31.28 -14.26
N GLU A 114 3.98 -30.32 -13.37
CA GLU A 114 5.27 -29.62 -13.26
C GLU A 114 5.79 -29.42 -11.81
N ILE A 115 7.05 -28.97 -11.66
CA ILE A 115 7.86 -28.99 -10.43
C ILE A 115 7.49 -27.84 -9.44
N PRO A 116 7.57 -28.07 -8.10
CA PRO A 116 7.06 -27.18 -7.03
C PRO A 116 7.63 -25.76 -6.87
N SER A 117 8.63 -25.33 -7.65
CA SER A 117 9.17 -23.96 -7.60
C SER A 117 8.71 -23.10 -8.77
N SER A 118 7.49 -23.32 -9.23
CA SER A 118 6.97 -22.69 -10.44
C SER A 118 6.76 -21.19 -10.24
N PRO A 119 7.08 -20.38 -11.27
CA PRO A 119 6.73 -18.96 -11.33
C PRO A 119 5.21 -18.74 -11.20
N GLY A 120 4.81 -17.48 -10.99
CA GLY A 120 3.41 -17.09 -10.93
C GLY A 120 2.66 -17.42 -12.25
N PRO A 121 1.32 -17.55 -12.22
CA PRO A 121 0.53 -17.92 -13.40
C PRO A 121 0.80 -17.08 -14.65
N CYS A 122 0.85 -15.75 -14.52
CA CYS A 122 1.13 -14.85 -15.64
C CYS A 122 2.60 -14.88 -16.06
N GLU A 123 3.54 -14.99 -15.12
CA GLU A 123 4.97 -15.11 -15.43
C GLU A 123 5.27 -16.41 -16.21
N ALA A 124 4.53 -17.49 -15.93
CA ALA A 124 4.61 -18.74 -16.68
C ALA A 124 4.22 -18.60 -18.17
N LEU A 125 3.49 -17.54 -18.54
CA LEU A 125 3.14 -17.25 -19.93
C LEU A 125 4.28 -16.59 -20.72
N ILE A 126 5.35 -16.17 -20.06
CA ILE A 126 6.40 -15.32 -20.64
C ILE A 126 7.60 -16.18 -21.01
N HIS A 127 7.99 -16.16 -22.29
CA HIS A 127 9.16 -16.89 -22.77
C HIS A 127 10.06 -16.04 -23.68
N PRO A 128 11.37 -15.94 -23.38
CA PRO A 128 12.04 -16.47 -22.19
C PRO A 128 11.65 -15.68 -20.92
N GLN A 129 11.61 -16.36 -19.77
CA GLN A 129 11.42 -15.70 -18.48
C GLN A 129 12.64 -14.86 -18.13
N ARG A 130 12.40 -13.61 -17.70
CA ARG A 130 13.45 -12.64 -17.42
C ARG A 130 13.13 -11.93 -16.11
N SER A 131 13.99 -12.11 -15.11
CA SER A 131 13.97 -11.28 -13.91
C SER A 131 14.32 -9.83 -14.29
N ALA A 132 13.60 -8.87 -13.72
CA ALA A 132 13.88 -7.45 -13.88
C ALA A 132 15.16 -7.03 -13.12
N TRP A 133 15.38 -7.62 -11.93
CA TRP A 133 16.56 -7.39 -11.08
C TRP A 133 16.84 -8.60 -10.18
N PRO A 134 17.77 -9.50 -10.57
CA PRO A 134 18.09 -10.68 -9.77
C PRO A 134 18.56 -10.31 -8.35
N GLY A 135 17.93 -10.91 -7.34
CA GLY A 135 18.33 -10.74 -5.92
C GLY A 135 17.72 -9.55 -5.18
N LEU A 136 16.95 -8.69 -5.85
CA LEU A 136 16.26 -7.53 -5.25
C LEU A 136 14.72 -7.69 -5.22
N GLY A 137 14.22 -8.92 -5.38
CA GLY A 137 12.80 -9.24 -5.39
C GLY A 137 12.44 -10.28 -6.45
N ASP A 138 11.13 -10.46 -6.66
CA ASP A 138 10.57 -11.45 -7.60
C ASP A 138 10.05 -10.80 -8.89
N ALA A 139 10.51 -9.58 -9.20
CA ALA A 139 10.05 -8.85 -10.37
C ALA A 139 10.53 -9.51 -11.68
N TRP A 140 9.62 -9.61 -12.64
CA TRP A 140 9.89 -10.09 -13.99
C TRP A 140 9.48 -9.06 -15.05
N VAL A 141 10.05 -9.19 -16.25
CA VAL A 141 9.80 -8.28 -17.37
C VAL A 141 8.68 -8.79 -18.25
N LEU A 142 7.63 -8.00 -18.43
CA LEU A 142 6.54 -8.29 -19.35
C LEU A 142 7.03 -8.24 -20.80
N SER A 143 6.90 -9.37 -21.49
CA SER A 143 6.97 -9.47 -22.95
C SER A 143 5.63 -9.96 -23.48
N LYS A 144 5.52 -10.12 -24.80
CA LYS A 144 4.33 -10.76 -25.40
C LYS A 144 4.09 -12.15 -24.79
N PRO A 145 2.90 -12.44 -24.22
CA PRO A 145 2.56 -13.76 -23.71
C PRO A 145 2.55 -14.84 -24.81
N THR A 146 3.01 -16.04 -24.49
CA THR A 146 3.07 -17.22 -25.37
C THR A 146 2.32 -18.40 -24.73
N PRO A 147 0.98 -18.38 -24.72
CA PRO A 147 0.18 -19.44 -24.12
C PRO A 147 0.30 -20.78 -24.86
N GLN A 148 0.27 -21.88 -24.11
CA GLN A 148 0.40 -23.27 -24.58
C GLN A 148 -0.88 -24.09 -24.32
N GLY A 149 -2.06 -23.45 -24.40
CA GLY A 149 -3.34 -24.13 -24.30
C GLY A 149 -4.49 -23.23 -23.82
N PRO A 150 -5.73 -23.73 -23.80
CA PRO A 150 -6.92 -22.91 -23.64
C PRO A 150 -6.97 -22.09 -22.34
N TYR A 151 -6.49 -22.66 -21.24
CA TYR A 151 -6.41 -21.95 -19.96
C TYR A 151 -5.42 -20.78 -20.01
N GLN A 152 -4.22 -21.03 -20.56
CA GLN A 152 -3.19 -20.02 -20.69
C GLN A 152 -3.62 -18.93 -21.69
N ASP A 153 -4.37 -19.28 -22.74
CA ASP A 153 -4.96 -18.30 -23.67
C ASP A 153 -5.91 -17.35 -22.95
N MET A 154 -6.79 -17.89 -22.09
CA MET A 154 -7.72 -17.09 -21.28
C MET A 154 -6.95 -16.17 -20.32
N LEU A 155 -5.94 -16.69 -19.63
CA LEU A 155 -5.11 -15.91 -18.71
C LEU A 155 -4.32 -14.80 -19.42
N ALA A 156 -3.72 -15.11 -20.57
CA ALA A 156 -3.02 -14.14 -21.42
C ALA A 156 -3.98 -13.05 -21.91
N GLY A 157 -5.19 -13.44 -22.34
CA GLY A 157 -6.23 -12.51 -22.76
C GLY A 157 -6.60 -11.52 -21.65
N ARG A 158 -6.81 -12.02 -20.42
CA ARG A 158 -7.11 -11.18 -19.26
C ARG A 158 -5.96 -10.29 -18.85
N LEU A 159 -4.72 -10.79 -18.83
CA LEU A 159 -3.53 -9.97 -18.56
C LEU A 159 -3.44 -8.79 -19.53
N MET A 160 -3.64 -9.05 -20.82
CA MET A 160 -3.58 -8.00 -21.85
C MET A 160 -4.77 -7.04 -21.79
N GLU A 161 -5.94 -7.49 -21.34
CA GLU A 161 -7.09 -6.61 -21.04
C GLU A 161 -6.75 -5.64 -19.91
N LEU A 162 -6.29 -6.15 -18.76
CA LEU A 162 -5.90 -5.32 -17.61
C LEU A 162 -4.79 -4.31 -17.97
N TYR A 163 -3.82 -4.75 -18.78
CA TYR A 163 -2.76 -3.90 -19.29
C TYR A 163 -3.30 -2.75 -20.15
N ARG A 164 -4.25 -3.01 -21.06
CA ARG A 164 -4.88 -1.95 -21.87
C ARG A 164 -5.74 -1.02 -21.01
N ASP A 165 -6.52 -1.58 -20.08
CA ASP A 165 -7.38 -0.79 -19.19
C ASP A 165 -6.57 0.17 -18.32
N ALA A 166 -5.44 -0.29 -17.76
CA ALA A 166 -4.52 0.54 -17.00
C ALA A 166 -3.97 1.72 -17.83
N LEU A 167 -3.85 1.56 -19.14
CA LEU A 167 -3.38 2.57 -20.09
C LEU A 167 -4.50 3.42 -20.71
N GLY A 168 -5.76 3.26 -20.29
CA GLY A 168 -6.89 4.05 -20.77
C GLY A 168 -7.62 3.46 -22.00
N GLY A 169 -7.54 2.15 -22.21
CA GLY A 169 -8.36 1.40 -23.18
C GLY A 169 -7.65 1.11 -24.50
N ASP A 170 -8.44 1.00 -25.59
CA ASP A 170 -8.01 0.43 -26.89
C ASP A 170 -6.88 1.18 -27.62
N GLN A 171 -6.53 2.39 -27.18
CA GLN A 171 -5.41 3.17 -27.73
C GLN A 171 -4.05 2.69 -27.22
N ALA A 172 -4.02 1.79 -26.24
CA ALA A 172 -2.79 1.26 -25.68
C ALA A 172 -2.09 0.30 -26.66
N GLY A 173 -0.85 0.65 -27.05
CA GLY A 173 0.02 -0.22 -27.83
C GLY A 173 0.36 -1.50 -27.08
N SER A 174 0.78 -2.54 -27.82
CA SER A 174 1.29 -3.77 -27.19
C SER A 174 2.54 -3.48 -26.36
N PRO A 175 2.83 -4.29 -25.32
CA PRO A 175 4.09 -4.21 -24.58
C PRO A 175 5.28 -4.23 -25.54
N VAL A 176 6.26 -3.39 -25.25
CA VAL A 176 7.51 -3.31 -26.00
C VAL A 176 8.47 -4.33 -25.39
N ASP A 177 9.07 -5.19 -26.21
CA ASP A 177 10.12 -6.07 -25.73
C ASP A 177 11.41 -5.25 -25.54
N PRO A 178 11.96 -5.13 -24.32
CA PRO A 178 13.15 -4.33 -24.10
C PRO A 178 14.40 -5.02 -24.64
N THR A 179 15.27 -4.22 -25.26
CA THR A 179 16.61 -4.60 -25.69
C THR A 179 17.48 -5.01 -24.49
N ASP A 180 18.58 -5.70 -24.78
CA ASP A 180 19.54 -6.12 -23.74
C ASP A 180 20.15 -4.92 -23.00
N ALA A 181 20.35 -3.80 -23.71
CA ALA A 181 20.83 -2.56 -23.12
C ALA A 181 19.80 -1.93 -22.16
N GLU A 182 18.54 -1.83 -22.56
CA GLU A 182 17.46 -1.31 -21.69
C GLU A 182 17.30 -2.19 -20.44
N ARG A 183 17.41 -3.51 -20.57
CA ARG A 183 17.37 -4.42 -19.41
C ARG A 183 18.59 -4.26 -18.49
N ALA A 184 19.77 -4.00 -19.04
CA ALA A 184 20.95 -3.71 -18.23
C ALA A 184 20.75 -2.42 -17.43
N VAL A 185 20.25 -1.34 -18.06
CA VAL A 185 19.94 -0.07 -17.37
C VAL A 185 18.84 -0.25 -16.32
N LEU A 186 17.82 -1.08 -16.60
CA LEU A 186 16.78 -1.42 -15.63
C LEU A 186 17.36 -2.04 -14.36
N ARG A 187 18.20 -3.08 -14.52
CA ARG A 187 18.87 -3.76 -13.40
C ARG A 187 19.79 -2.80 -12.66
N ASP A 188 20.61 -2.04 -13.38
CA ASP A 188 21.56 -1.11 -12.77
C ASP A 188 20.83 0.01 -12.00
N GLY A 189 19.66 0.45 -12.47
CA GLY A 189 18.81 1.40 -11.77
C GLY A 189 18.20 0.82 -10.49
N ALA A 190 17.75 -0.43 -10.50
CA ALA A 190 17.27 -1.12 -9.30
C ALA A 190 18.41 -1.30 -8.26
N GLU A 191 19.60 -1.68 -8.71
CA GLU A 191 20.79 -1.81 -7.85
C GLU A 191 21.22 -0.46 -7.29
N LEU A 192 21.21 0.60 -8.10
CA LEU A 192 21.49 1.96 -7.66
C LEU A 192 20.49 2.40 -6.57
N LEU A 193 19.19 2.18 -6.80
CA LEU A 193 18.15 2.51 -5.84
C LEU A 193 18.38 1.80 -4.49
N ALA A 194 18.62 0.49 -4.52
CA ALA A 194 18.90 -0.29 -3.32
C ALA A 194 20.25 0.08 -2.66
N THR A 195 21.19 0.65 -3.41
CA THR A 195 22.47 1.11 -2.87
C THR A 195 22.33 2.47 -2.17
N LEU A 196 21.59 3.40 -2.75
CA LEU A 196 21.37 4.73 -2.18
C LEU A 196 20.42 4.70 -1.00
N LEU A 197 19.38 3.86 -1.09
CA LEU A 197 18.30 3.74 -0.11
C LEU A 197 18.15 2.27 0.30
N PRO A 198 19.08 1.73 1.10
CA PRO A 198 19.09 0.31 1.45
C PRO A 198 17.84 -0.17 2.19
N ALA A 199 17.12 0.70 2.91
CA ALA A 199 15.86 0.35 3.52
C ALA A 199 14.68 0.57 2.56
N SER A 200 14.41 1.82 2.17
CA SER A 200 13.21 2.16 1.40
C SER A 200 13.29 1.71 -0.05
N GLY A 201 14.46 1.83 -0.69
CA GLY A 201 14.71 1.38 -2.06
C GLY A 201 14.53 -0.13 -2.21
N ALA A 202 15.18 -0.92 -1.36
CA ALA A 202 14.96 -2.37 -1.33
C ALA A 202 13.50 -2.73 -0.97
N GLY A 203 12.91 -2.00 -0.03
CA GLY A 203 11.52 -2.18 0.38
C GLY A 203 10.52 -2.00 -0.76
N VAL A 204 10.62 -0.92 -1.55
CA VAL A 204 9.68 -0.66 -2.65
C VAL A 204 9.82 -1.67 -3.80
N LEU A 205 11.05 -2.10 -4.12
CA LEU A 205 11.28 -3.13 -5.15
C LEU A 205 10.60 -4.46 -4.79
N GLY A 206 10.47 -4.77 -3.50
CA GLY A 206 9.76 -5.96 -3.01
C GLY A 206 8.23 -5.94 -3.21
N HIS A 207 7.64 -4.81 -3.60
CA HIS A 207 6.22 -4.68 -3.96
C HIS A 207 5.96 -4.66 -5.47
N VAL A 208 7.02 -4.71 -6.28
CA VAL A 208 6.92 -4.82 -7.73
C VAL A 208 7.13 -6.28 -8.11
N THR A 209 6.20 -6.84 -8.88
CA THR A 209 6.33 -8.20 -9.44
C THR A 209 6.36 -8.21 -10.95
N MET A 210 5.83 -7.18 -11.62
CA MET A 210 5.90 -7.07 -13.08
C MET A 210 6.42 -5.70 -13.51
N VAL A 211 7.35 -5.68 -14.46
CA VAL A 211 7.83 -4.47 -15.13
C VAL A 211 7.50 -4.57 -16.61
N GLY A 212 6.67 -3.66 -17.12
CA GLY A 212 6.34 -3.61 -18.54
C GLY A 212 6.92 -2.37 -19.22
N PHE A 213 7.38 -2.52 -20.46
CA PHE A 213 7.77 -1.38 -21.28
C PHE A 213 6.63 -1.01 -22.23
N THR A 214 6.30 0.28 -22.29
CA THR A 214 5.18 0.74 -23.10
C THR A 214 5.38 2.16 -23.61
N ARG A 215 4.72 2.49 -24.72
CA ARG A 215 4.65 3.85 -25.26
C ARG A 215 3.20 4.30 -25.27
N ARG A 216 2.95 5.46 -24.71
CA ARG A 216 1.63 6.09 -24.71
C ARG A 216 1.81 7.59 -24.80
N GLU A 217 1.02 8.22 -25.65
CA GLU A 217 0.82 9.66 -25.66
C GLU A 217 -0.51 9.97 -24.97
N SER A 218 -0.55 11.07 -24.20
CA SER A 218 -1.77 11.55 -23.54
C SER A 218 -1.86 13.07 -23.66
N GLU A 219 -2.98 13.66 -23.24
CA GLU A 219 -3.11 15.12 -23.14
C GLU A 219 -2.10 15.74 -22.17
N GLU A 220 -1.61 14.95 -21.21
CA GLU A 220 -0.57 15.35 -20.24
C GLU A 220 0.86 15.10 -20.77
N GLY A 221 0.99 14.61 -22.01
CA GLY A 221 2.27 14.31 -22.65
C GLY A 221 2.58 12.81 -22.75
N PRO A 222 3.81 12.46 -23.19
CA PRO A 222 4.26 11.08 -23.29
C PRO A 222 4.41 10.46 -21.90
N LEU A 223 3.96 9.22 -21.76
CA LEU A 223 4.18 8.43 -20.57
C LEU A 223 5.68 8.37 -20.25
N GLN A 224 6.04 8.58 -18.99
CA GLN A 224 7.39 8.35 -18.48
C GLN A 224 7.44 7.05 -17.66
N SER A 225 6.63 7.00 -16.60
CA SER A 225 6.38 5.81 -15.79
C SER A 225 4.96 5.81 -15.27
N MET A 226 4.45 4.65 -14.87
CA MET A 226 3.14 4.52 -14.24
C MET A 226 3.07 3.24 -13.40
N SER A 227 2.53 3.36 -12.19
CA SER A 227 2.08 2.24 -11.38
C SER A 227 0.74 1.74 -11.91
N GLY A 228 0.62 0.43 -12.11
CA GLY A 228 -0.61 -0.17 -12.65
C GLY A 228 -1.82 -0.08 -11.72
N GLY A 229 -1.61 0.27 -10.45
CA GLY A 229 -2.67 0.54 -9.47
C GLY A 229 -3.62 -0.63 -9.24
N ASP A 230 -4.89 -0.34 -8.98
CA ASP A 230 -5.94 -1.36 -8.84
C ASP A 230 -6.23 -2.15 -10.13
N PRO A 231 -6.24 -1.54 -11.33
CA PRO A 231 -6.47 -2.27 -12.57
C PRO A 231 -5.39 -3.32 -12.86
N LEU A 232 -4.12 -2.98 -12.62
CA LEU A 232 -2.98 -3.86 -12.89
C LEU A 232 -2.02 -3.89 -11.67
N PRO A 233 -2.37 -4.66 -10.64
CA PRO A 233 -1.64 -4.68 -9.37
C PRO A 233 -0.16 -5.07 -9.52
N SER A 234 0.67 -4.62 -8.58
CA SER A 234 2.09 -5.00 -8.45
C SER A 234 2.95 -4.70 -9.70
N THR A 235 2.48 -3.80 -10.56
CA THR A 235 3.08 -3.55 -11.87
C THR A 235 3.63 -2.14 -11.99
N VAL A 236 4.85 -2.02 -12.51
CA VAL A 236 5.44 -0.76 -12.97
C VAL A 236 5.50 -0.79 -14.50
N LEU A 237 4.94 0.21 -15.15
CA LEU A 237 5.09 0.45 -16.58
C LEU A 237 6.09 1.59 -16.79
N LEU A 238 7.04 1.38 -17.71
CA LEU A 238 8.10 2.33 -18.03
C LEU A 238 8.09 2.65 -19.52
N ALA A 239 8.37 3.90 -19.86
CA ALA A 239 8.74 4.26 -21.22
C ALA A 239 10.17 3.77 -21.50
N PRO A 240 10.43 3.10 -22.64
CA PRO A 240 11.78 2.74 -23.05
C PRO A 240 12.75 3.93 -23.03
N GLU A 241 12.25 5.13 -23.32
CA GLU A 241 12.99 6.39 -23.35
C GLU A 241 13.58 6.77 -21.98
N ARG A 242 13.06 6.22 -20.87
CA ARG A 242 13.65 6.37 -19.52
C ARG A 242 14.90 5.52 -19.31
N CYS A 243 15.18 4.52 -20.15
CA CYS A 243 16.37 3.66 -20.06
C CYS A 243 17.66 4.31 -20.61
N THR A 244 17.78 5.62 -20.50
CA THR A 244 18.98 6.37 -20.89
C THR A 244 19.99 6.50 -19.75
N SER A 245 19.55 6.31 -18.50
CA SER A 245 20.41 6.40 -17.31
C SER A 245 19.86 5.55 -16.16
N PRO A 246 20.71 4.81 -15.41
CA PRO A 246 20.31 4.12 -14.19
C PRO A 246 19.64 5.03 -13.16
N TRP A 247 20.01 6.32 -13.12
CA TRP A 247 19.42 7.30 -12.20
C TRP A 247 17.95 7.60 -12.50
N LEU A 248 17.58 7.73 -13.77
CA LEU A 248 16.19 7.97 -14.18
C LEU A 248 15.31 6.74 -13.91
N ILE A 249 15.88 5.55 -14.12
CA ILE A 249 15.22 4.29 -13.74
C ILE A 249 15.06 4.19 -12.24
N ALA A 250 16.11 4.45 -11.45
CA ALA A 250 16.05 4.40 -9.99
C ALA A 250 14.95 5.33 -9.44
N GLU A 251 14.85 6.55 -9.97
CA GLU A 251 13.79 7.49 -9.63
C GLU A 251 12.40 6.98 -10.02
N SER A 252 12.22 6.47 -11.25
CA SER A 252 10.94 5.91 -11.70
C SER A 252 10.52 4.68 -10.89
N LEU A 253 11.45 3.78 -10.58
CA LEU A 253 11.19 2.60 -9.74
C LEU A 253 10.83 3.00 -8.31
N LEU A 254 11.50 4.01 -7.76
CA LEU A 254 11.15 4.56 -6.45
C LEU A 254 9.75 5.16 -6.48
N HIS A 255 9.44 5.99 -7.47
CA HIS A 255 8.14 6.64 -7.61
C HIS A 255 7.01 5.62 -7.67
N GLU A 256 7.04 4.75 -8.68
CA GLU A 256 5.93 3.81 -8.90
C GLU A 256 5.91 2.71 -7.85
N GLY A 257 7.08 2.23 -7.40
CA GLY A 257 7.20 1.24 -6.33
C GLY A 257 6.69 1.76 -4.99
N ALA A 258 6.94 3.04 -4.66
CA ALA A 258 6.41 3.67 -3.46
C ALA A 258 4.88 3.74 -3.51
N HIS A 259 4.28 4.04 -4.66
CA HIS A 259 2.83 3.98 -4.84
C HIS A 259 2.27 2.57 -4.66
N LEU A 260 2.88 1.55 -5.28
CA LEU A 260 2.44 0.16 -5.11
C LEU A 260 2.51 -0.31 -3.66
N LYS A 261 3.61 0.00 -2.96
CA LYS A 261 3.76 -0.25 -1.52
C LYS A 261 2.68 0.45 -0.70
N LEU A 262 2.38 1.71 -1.00
CA LEU A 262 1.32 2.46 -0.34
C LEU A 262 -0.05 1.83 -0.60
N PHE A 263 -0.36 1.45 -1.84
CA PHE A 263 -1.63 0.78 -2.17
C PHE A 263 -1.80 -0.51 -1.36
N ASP A 264 -0.76 -1.32 -1.23
CA ASP A 264 -0.76 -2.51 -0.38
C ASP A 264 -0.98 -2.18 1.10
N ALA A 265 -0.37 -1.11 1.62
CA ALA A 265 -0.57 -0.66 2.99
C ALA A 265 -2.02 -0.20 3.25
N LEU A 266 -2.61 0.53 2.29
CA LEU A 266 -3.96 1.09 2.39
C LEU A 266 -5.10 0.06 2.31
N ARG A 267 -4.83 -1.18 1.87
CA ARG A 267 -5.79 -2.31 1.97
C ARG A 267 -6.22 -2.64 3.39
N THR A 268 -5.54 -2.09 4.38
CA THR A 268 -5.69 -2.43 5.80
C THR A 268 -6.24 -1.29 6.64
N GLY A 269 -6.50 -0.12 6.03
CA GLY A 269 -7.16 0.98 6.71
C GLY A 269 -7.24 2.26 5.87
N SER A 270 -8.28 3.05 6.11
CA SER A 270 -8.45 4.36 5.48
C SER A 270 -7.60 5.43 6.18
N LEU A 271 -7.08 6.40 5.44
CA LEU A 271 -6.43 7.61 5.97
C LEU A 271 -7.44 8.73 6.26
N VAL A 272 -8.51 8.82 5.45
CA VAL A 272 -9.48 9.92 5.48
C VAL A 272 -10.86 9.41 5.88
N ARG A 273 -11.65 10.27 6.53
CA ARG A 273 -13.06 9.96 6.87
C ARG A 273 -14.00 10.32 5.73
N ASN A 274 -13.69 11.38 5.00
CA ASN A 274 -14.44 11.82 3.83
C ASN A 274 -13.55 11.75 2.57
N ALA A 275 -13.84 10.80 1.69
CA ALA A 275 -13.07 10.60 0.47
C ALA A 275 -13.28 11.70 -0.59
N THR A 276 -14.35 12.50 -0.47
CA THR A 276 -14.69 13.55 -1.44
C THR A 276 -14.20 14.94 -1.05
N GLU A 277 -13.60 15.09 0.13
CA GLU A 277 -12.97 16.34 0.54
C GLU A 277 -11.81 16.68 -0.40
N THR A 278 -11.73 17.94 -0.83
CA THR A 278 -10.73 18.38 -1.82
C THR A 278 -9.94 19.59 -1.35
N VAL A 279 -8.72 19.72 -1.87
CA VAL A 279 -7.76 20.78 -1.60
C VAL A 279 -7.30 21.37 -2.94
N PRO A 280 -7.22 22.71 -3.07
CA PRO A 280 -6.72 23.34 -4.30
C PRO A 280 -5.25 23.00 -4.54
N ILE A 281 -4.84 22.85 -5.80
CA ILE A 281 -3.45 22.54 -6.17
C ILE A 281 -2.92 23.60 -7.12
N PRO A 282 -2.01 24.48 -6.68
CA PRO A 282 -1.62 25.68 -7.41
C PRO A 282 -1.01 25.45 -8.80
N TRP A 283 -0.44 24.26 -9.04
CA TRP A 283 0.23 23.88 -10.29
C TRP A 283 -0.59 22.97 -11.20
N ARG A 284 -1.86 22.70 -10.87
CA ARG A 284 -2.79 21.90 -11.68
C ARG A 284 -4.13 22.59 -11.85
N ILE A 285 -4.86 22.18 -12.88
CA ILE A 285 -6.24 22.62 -13.09
C ILE A 285 -7.14 21.82 -12.15
N GLY A 286 -7.88 22.51 -11.28
CA GLY A 286 -8.82 21.92 -10.33
C GLY A 286 -8.22 21.53 -8.98
N SER A 287 -9.06 20.95 -8.14
CA SER A 287 -8.69 20.50 -6.79
C SER A 287 -8.41 19.00 -6.77
N TRP A 288 -7.56 18.56 -5.85
CA TRP A 288 -7.32 17.15 -5.59
C TRP A 288 -8.07 16.68 -4.36
N THR A 289 -8.47 15.42 -4.32
CA THR A 289 -8.99 14.82 -3.09
C THR A 289 -7.90 14.77 -2.01
N VAL A 290 -8.27 14.81 -0.74
CA VAL A 290 -7.31 14.72 0.38
C VAL A 290 -6.47 13.44 0.28
N ILE A 291 -7.04 12.31 -0.13
CA ILE A 291 -6.28 11.08 -0.33
C ILE A 291 -5.22 11.24 -1.43
N ARG A 292 -5.52 11.95 -2.52
CA ARG A 292 -4.55 12.25 -3.58
C ARG A 292 -3.44 13.19 -3.10
N VAL A 293 -3.76 14.13 -2.20
CA VAL A 293 -2.75 14.98 -1.51
C VAL A 293 -1.78 14.11 -0.70
N PHE A 294 -2.28 13.16 0.10
CA PHE A 294 -1.43 12.24 0.85
C PHE A 294 -0.55 11.35 -0.04
N VAL A 295 -1.12 10.81 -1.11
CA VAL A 295 -0.40 9.98 -2.08
C VAL A 295 0.71 10.78 -2.76
N ALA A 296 0.45 12.03 -3.16
CA ALA A 296 1.45 12.92 -3.74
C ALA A 296 2.53 13.32 -2.73
N LEU A 297 2.15 13.70 -1.50
CA LEU A 297 3.10 14.03 -0.44
C LEU A 297 4.02 12.85 -0.14
N HIS A 298 3.46 11.64 -0.01
CA HIS A 298 4.23 10.41 0.19
C HIS A 298 5.34 10.25 -0.85
N PHE A 299 4.99 10.39 -2.14
CA PHE A 299 5.99 10.34 -3.20
C PHE A 299 7.05 11.45 -3.08
N TYR A 300 6.63 12.71 -2.89
CA TYR A 300 7.59 13.81 -2.80
C TYR A 300 8.56 13.65 -1.63
N VAL A 301 8.11 13.13 -0.49
CA VAL A 301 9.02 12.82 0.65
C VAL A 301 10.06 11.77 0.23
N HIS A 302 9.63 10.66 -0.37
CA HIS A 302 10.57 9.65 -0.88
C HIS A 302 11.56 10.22 -1.91
N LEU A 303 11.09 11.08 -2.81
CA LEU A 303 11.92 11.74 -3.82
C LEU A 303 12.95 12.69 -3.18
N MET A 304 12.56 13.45 -2.16
CA MET A 304 13.49 14.30 -1.41
C MET A 304 14.58 13.49 -0.70
N VAL A 305 14.22 12.36 -0.11
CA VAL A 305 15.21 11.46 0.50
C VAL A 305 16.16 10.86 -0.54
N PHE A 306 15.63 10.43 -1.70
CA PHE A 306 16.45 9.94 -2.80
C PHE A 306 17.43 10.98 -3.31
N ARG A 307 16.99 12.24 -3.47
CA ARG A 307 17.87 13.32 -3.93
C ARG A 307 18.95 13.66 -2.93
N ALA A 308 18.61 13.74 -1.64
CA ALA A 308 19.60 13.94 -0.59
C ALA A 308 20.66 12.82 -0.61
N ALA A 309 20.24 11.56 -0.83
CA ALA A 309 21.16 10.43 -0.99
C ALA A 309 22.00 10.52 -2.28
N ALA A 310 21.40 10.94 -3.39
CA ALA A 310 22.07 11.12 -4.68
C ALA A 310 23.15 12.21 -4.64
N GLU A 311 22.85 13.34 -4.00
CA GLU A 311 23.80 14.45 -3.79
C GLU A 311 24.98 14.00 -2.92
N ALA A 312 24.69 13.22 -1.87
CA ALA A 312 25.67 12.65 -0.96
C ALA A 312 26.45 11.46 -1.56
N ALA A 313 26.08 10.96 -2.74
CA ALA A 313 26.69 9.78 -3.34
C ALA A 313 28.19 10.00 -3.63
N GLY A 314 29.03 9.09 -3.13
CA GLY A 314 30.48 9.14 -3.32
C GLY A 314 30.92 8.85 -4.76
N GLU A 315 32.21 9.08 -5.02
CA GLU A 315 32.83 8.90 -6.35
C GLU A 315 32.63 7.47 -6.89
N ALA A 316 32.78 6.44 -6.06
CA ALA A 316 32.58 5.04 -6.47
C ALA A 316 31.18 4.74 -7.04
N ILE A 317 30.13 5.39 -6.52
CA ILE A 317 28.76 5.25 -7.06
C ILE A 317 28.67 5.93 -8.42
N ARG A 318 29.24 7.12 -8.57
CA ARG A 318 29.23 7.90 -9.81
C ARG A 318 30.08 7.24 -10.91
N GLU A 319 31.21 6.63 -10.55
CA GLU A 319 32.03 5.83 -11.47
C GLU A 319 31.27 4.61 -11.99
N ARG A 320 30.51 3.94 -11.12
CA ARG A 320 29.77 2.73 -11.46
C ARG A 320 28.50 3.01 -12.28
N PHE A 321 27.69 3.97 -11.87
CA PHE A 321 26.35 4.21 -12.43
C PHE A 321 26.25 5.47 -13.29
N GLY A 322 27.36 6.18 -13.48
CA GLY A 322 27.40 7.49 -14.14
C GLY A 322 26.98 8.64 -13.21
N PRO A 323 27.09 9.90 -13.67
CA PRO A 323 26.64 11.05 -12.91
C PRO A 323 25.09 11.13 -12.86
N PRO A 324 24.49 11.64 -11.77
CA PRO A 324 23.08 11.95 -11.75
C PRO A 324 22.75 13.06 -12.76
N PRO A 325 21.49 13.12 -13.26
CA PRO A 325 21.07 14.20 -14.16
C PRO A 325 21.23 15.58 -13.50
N SER A 326 21.60 16.58 -14.30
CA SER A 326 21.92 17.93 -13.81
C SER A 326 20.71 18.77 -13.40
N ALA A 327 19.51 18.37 -13.81
CA ALA A 327 18.27 19.07 -13.51
C ALA A 327 17.22 18.06 -13.05
N GLU A 328 16.38 18.51 -12.12
CA GLU A 328 15.14 17.83 -11.78
C GLU A 328 14.22 17.78 -13.01
N ASP A 329 13.74 16.58 -13.34
CA ASP A 329 12.74 16.35 -14.37
C ASP A 329 11.35 16.32 -13.70
N LEU A 330 10.71 17.50 -13.62
CA LEU A 330 9.41 17.67 -12.98
C LEU A 330 8.44 18.35 -13.95
N ASP A 331 7.22 17.81 -14.05
CA ASP A 331 6.18 18.40 -14.89
C ASP A 331 6.00 19.89 -14.64
N GLU A 332 5.94 20.67 -15.72
CA GLU A 332 5.64 22.09 -15.61
C GLU A 332 4.24 22.31 -14.99
N PRO A 333 4.05 23.41 -14.23
CA PRO A 333 2.73 23.84 -13.83
C PRO A 333 1.82 24.02 -15.05
N SER A 334 0.58 23.53 -14.96
CA SER A 334 -0.36 23.60 -16.10
C SER A 334 -0.56 25.06 -16.54
N PRO A 335 -0.60 25.35 -17.85
CA PRO A 335 -0.82 26.72 -18.35
C PRO A 335 -2.07 27.36 -17.74
N GLY A 336 -1.96 28.63 -17.34
CA GLY A 336 -3.06 29.40 -16.73
C GLY A 336 -3.29 29.16 -15.23
N THR A 337 -2.51 28.28 -14.60
CA THR A 337 -2.56 28.10 -13.14
C THR A 337 -1.81 29.22 -12.40
N ALA A 338 -2.10 29.40 -11.10
CA ALA A 338 -1.43 30.41 -10.27
C ALA A 338 0.08 30.20 -10.24
N ALA A 339 0.54 28.94 -10.15
CA ALA A 339 1.96 28.58 -10.18
C ALA A 339 2.63 28.91 -11.54
N ALA A 340 1.94 28.67 -12.65
CA ALA A 340 2.46 29.02 -13.98
C ALA A 340 2.66 30.54 -14.13
N LEU A 341 1.77 31.35 -13.54
CA LEU A 341 1.85 32.82 -13.59
C LEU A 341 2.90 33.39 -12.63
N SER A 342 3.02 32.82 -11.43
CA SER A 342 3.97 33.31 -10.41
C SER A 342 5.37 32.73 -10.55
N GLY A 343 5.53 31.63 -11.29
CA GLY A 343 6.79 30.89 -11.40
C GLY A 343 7.14 30.05 -10.16
N GLN A 344 6.19 29.83 -9.25
CA GLN A 344 6.35 29.03 -8.03
C GLN A 344 6.03 27.55 -8.25
N TYR A 345 6.39 26.69 -7.27
CA TYR A 345 6.11 25.25 -7.27
C TYR A 345 6.72 24.50 -8.48
N ARG A 346 7.94 24.92 -8.83
CA ARG A 346 8.75 24.37 -9.92
C ARG A 346 9.73 23.30 -9.45
N THR A 347 9.87 23.13 -8.14
CA THR A 347 10.71 22.10 -7.53
C THR A 347 9.88 21.13 -6.70
N SER A 348 10.38 19.90 -6.53
CA SER A 348 9.75 18.93 -5.64
C SER A 348 9.71 19.40 -4.18
N ALA A 349 10.71 20.16 -3.72
CA ALA A 349 10.73 20.71 -2.36
C ALA A 349 9.56 21.68 -2.12
N GLU A 350 9.34 22.64 -3.03
CA GLU A 350 8.20 23.57 -2.93
C GLU A 350 6.86 22.83 -2.92
N ARG A 351 6.70 21.80 -3.76
CA ARG A 351 5.48 21.00 -3.81
C ARG A 351 5.30 20.15 -2.55
N ALA A 352 6.36 19.56 -2.02
CA ALA A 352 6.34 18.80 -0.78
C ALA A 352 5.88 19.68 0.40
N ARG A 353 6.47 20.88 0.54
CA ARG A 353 6.11 21.84 1.59
C ARG A 353 4.65 22.27 1.49
N TYR A 354 4.17 22.60 0.28
CA TYR A 354 2.76 22.96 0.07
C TYR A 354 1.80 21.84 0.47
N LEU A 355 2.08 20.61 0.05
CA LEU A 355 1.22 19.47 0.39
C LEU A 355 1.29 19.15 1.89
N ALA A 356 2.44 19.32 2.52
CA ALA A 356 2.61 19.21 3.96
C ALA A 356 1.76 20.26 4.73
N GLU A 357 1.79 21.52 4.31
CA GLU A 357 0.94 22.58 4.85
C GLU A 357 -0.54 22.26 4.67
N CYS A 358 -0.93 21.74 3.50
CA CYS A 358 -2.30 21.30 3.26
C CYS A 358 -2.73 20.23 4.25
N VAL A 359 -1.89 19.21 4.48
CA VAL A 359 -2.17 18.11 5.44
C VAL A 359 -2.27 18.62 6.87
N LEU A 360 -1.38 19.52 7.29
CA LEU A 360 -1.41 20.14 8.63
C LEU A 360 -2.63 21.05 8.83
N SER A 361 -3.14 21.64 7.76
CA SER A 361 -4.32 22.52 7.80
C SER A 361 -5.64 21.76 7.77
N LEU A 362 -5.63 20.43 7.62
CA LEU A 362 -6.85 19.64 7.61
C LEU A 362 -7.50 19.64 9.00
N PRO A 363 -8.84 19.76 9.09
CA PRO A 363 -9.53 19.57 10.35
C PRO A 363 -9.27 18.17 10.93
N GLU A 364 -9.13 18.06 12.25
CA GLU A 364 -8.79 16.79 12.90
C GLU A 364 -9.82 15.68 12.58
N GLN A 365 -11.08 16.06 12.41
CA GLN A 365 -12.18 15.17 12.03
C GLN A 365 -12.11 14.67 10.58
N SER A 366 -11.31 15.28 9.71
CA SER A 366 -11.14 14.83 8.32
C SER A 366 -10.28 13.57 8.24
N LEU A 367 -9.43 13.33 9.24
CA LEU A 367 -8.49 12.21 9.28
C LEU A 367 -8.97 11.08 10.20
N THR A 368 -8.64 9.85 9.80
CA THR A 368 -8.63 8.72 10.72
C THR A 368 -7.37 8.77 11.59
N GLU A 369 -7.28 7.89 12.59
CA GLU A 369 -6.04 7.71 13.35
C GLU A 369 -4.87 7.31 12.44
N ASN A 370 -5.13 6.45 11.45
CA ASN A 370 -4.15 6.08 10.45
C ASN A 370 -3.71 7.28 9.61
N GLY A 371 -4.63 8.19 9.24
CA GLY A 371 -4.30 9.43 8.53
C GLY A 371 -3.38 10.34 9.31
N ARG A 372 -3.65 10.56 10.60
CA ARG A 372 -2.79 11.37 11.48
C ARG A 372 -1.42 10.75 11.69
N ARG A 373 -1.36 9.44 11.89
CA ARG A 373 -0.09 8.69 11.99
C ARG A 373 0.72 8.81 10.69
N PHE A 374 0.07 8.63 9.56
CA PHE A 374 0.69 8.74 8.24
C PHE A 374 1.24 10.15 7.98
N ALA A 375 0.46 11.19 8.29
CA ALA A 375 0.90 12.59 8.22
C ALA A 375 2.17 12.83 9.04
N ARG A 376 2.13 12.52 10.34
CA ARG A 376 3.28 12.71 11.25
C ARG A 376 4.52 11.96 10.78
N TRP A 377 4.36 10.71 10.34
CA TRP A 377 5.45 9.90 9.82
C TRP A 377 6.13 10.54 8.60
N LEU A 378 5.34 11.00 7.62
CA LEU A 378 5.87 11.67 6.41
C LEU A 378 6.53 13.01 6.73
N LEU A 379 5.92 13.83 7.57
CA LEU A 379 6.45 15.15 7.93
C LEU A 379 7.76 15.03 8.71
N THR A 380 7.86 14.03 9.60
CA THR A 380 9.11 13.75 10.33
C THR A 380 10.24 13.38 9.37
N ALA A 381 9.96 12.54 8.36
CA ALA A 381 10.95 12.16 7.36
C ALA A 381 11.34 13.33 6.45
N LEU A 382 10.37 14.16 6.04
CA LEU A 382 10.62 15.34 5.20
C LEU A 382 11.58 16.31 5.88
N ARG A 383 11.39 16.59 7.17
CA ARG A 383 12.23 17.53 7.94
C ARG A 383 13.69 17.12 8.07
N LEU A 384 14.01 15.84 7.92
CA LEU A 384 15.39 15.37 7.93
C LEU A 384 16.15 15.84 6.68
N VAL A 385 15.46 15.96 5.55
CA VAL A 385 16.07 16.30 4.25
C VAL A 385 15.70 17.68 3.73
N ASP A 386 14.74 18.35 4.38
CA ASP A 386 14.30 19.70 4.07
C ASP A 386 14.09 20.53 5.35
N VAL A 387 15.01 21.46 5.61
CA VAL A 387 15.02 22.28 6.83
C VAL A 387 13.90 23.31 6.89
N ASP A 388 13.32 23.69 5.75
CA ASP A 388 12.20 24.64 5.71
C ASP A 388 10.85 23.91 5.66
N ALA A 389 10.84 22.59 5.79
CA ALA A 389 9.59 21.83 5.85
C ALA A 389 8.79 22.23 7.09
N PRO A 390 7.45 22.36 6.97
CA PRO A 390 6.61 22.82 8.06
C PRO A 390 6.68 21.85 9.24
N ASP A 391 6.78 22.40 10.45
CA ASP A 391 6.74 21.59 11.67
C ASP A 391 5.30 21.25 12.03
N SER A 392 5.09 20.04 12.52
CA SER A 392 3.89 19.73 13.29
C SER A 392 4.15 20.25 14.70
N ASP A 393 4.06 21.56 14.92
CA ASP A 393 4.16 22.16 16.25
C ASP A 393 2.99 21.65 17.13
N GLU A 394 3.14 20.44 17.65
CA GLU A 394 2.36 19.83 18.72
C GLU A 394 3.21 18.73 19.39
N GLU A 395 4.06 19.12 20.34
CA GLU A 395 4.07 18.42 21.64
C GLU A 395 2.70 18.65 22.31
N VAL A 396 1.63 18.16 21.70
CA VAL A 396 0.39 17.95 22.44
C VAL A 396 0.55 16.59 23.08
N GLU A 397 0.60 16.59 24.41
CA GLU A 397 0.54 15.40 25.24
C GLU A 397 -0.36 14.35 24.59
N VAL A 398 0.10 13.10 24.56
CA VAL A 398 -0.60 11.91 24.04
C VAL A 398 -1.91 11.61 24.83
N GLY A 399 -2.45 12.57 25.59
CA GLY A 399 -3.68 12.52 26.37
C GLY A 399 -4.91 13.16 25.73
N GLY A 400 -4.81 13.72 24.50
CA GLY A 400 -5.92 14.36 23.79
C GLY A 400 -7.06 13.40 23.40
N THR A 401 -8.13 13.41 24.19
CA THR A 401 -9.33 12.58 24.08
C THR A 401 -10.20 12.97 22.88
N TRP A 402 -10.21 12.16 21.83
CA TRP A 402 -11.12 12.35 20.69
C TRP A 402 -12.48 11.68 20.94
N LEU A 403 -13.56 12.46 20.95
CA LEU A 403 -14.94 11.97 20.95
C LEU A 403 -15.44 11.84 19.49
N PRO A 404 -15.66 10.62 18.97
CA PRO A 404 -16.32 10.43 17.67
C PRO A 404 -17.74 11.02 17.68
N GLN A 405 -18.11 11.69 16.57
CA GLN A 405 -19.49 12.08 16.30
C GLN A 405 -20.46 10.91 16.53
N ALA A 406 -21.55 11.21 17.23
CA ALA A 406 -22.53 10.25 17.69
C ALA A 406 -23.24 9.58 16.50
N VAL A 407 -22.81 8.36 16.15
CA VAL A 407 -23.74 7.33 15.68
C VAL A 407 -24.73 7.12 16.83
N PRO A 408 -26.06 7.03 16.59
CA PRO A 408 -27.04 6.82 17.65
C PRO A 408 -26.56 5.71 18.58
N SER A 409 -26.20 6.10 19.79
CA SER A 409 -25.61 5.23 20.79
C SER A 409 -26.70 4.28 21.26
N GLN A 410 -26.64 3.03 20.81
CA GLN A 410 -27.28 1.95 21.55
C GLN A 410 -26.57 1.90 22.92
N GLN A 411 -27.26 2.38 23.95
CA GLN A 411 -26.77 2.28 25.32
C GLN A 411 -26.73 0.81 25.69
N ILE A 412 -25.52 0.27 25.83
CA ILE A 412 -25.29 -1.08 26.35
C ILE A 412 -25.54 -1.01 27.85
N ALA A 413 -26.53 -1.73 28.35
CA ALA A 413 -26.81 -1.79 29.78
C ALA A 413 -25.65 -2.51 30.49
N SER A 414 -25.27 -2.04 31.69
CA SER A 414 -24.13 -2.62 32.45
C SER A 414 -24.28 -4.12 32.72
N ALA A 415 -25.52 -4.63 32.79
CA ALA A 415 -25.82 -6.04 33.06
C ALA A 415 -25.92 -6.93 31.81
N SER A 416 -25.83 -6.37 30.60
CA SER A 416 -25.94 -7.16 29.37
C SER A 416 -24.70 -8.05 29.17
N ALA A 417 -24.92 -9.34 28.94
CA ALA A 417 -23.84 -10.28 28.62
C ALA A 417 -23.29 -9.98 27.22
N LEU A 418 -21.98 -9.75 27.12
CA LEU A 418 -21.28 -9.40 25.88
C LEU A 418 -20.65 -10.64 25.24
N ARG A 419 -21.08 -11.00 24.04
CA ARG A 419 -20.64 -12.22 23.34
C ARG A 419 -20.09 -11.90 21.96
N ARG A 420 -18.97 -12.52 21.58
CA ARG A 420 -18.51 -12.54 20.18
C ARG A 420 -19.57 -13.17 19.29
N ALA A 421 -19.77 -12.59 18.12
CA ALA A 421 -20.54 -13.22 17.05
C ALA A 421 -19.88 -14.56 16.68
N THR A 422 -20.69 -15.59 16.47
CA THR A 422 -20.23 -16.92 16.04
C THR A 422 -21.22 -17.49 15.01
N PRO A 423 -20.74 -18.22 13.99
CA PRO A 423 -19.34 -18.44 13.62
C PRO A 423 -18.66 -17.19 13.01
N VAL A 424 -17.33 -17.12 13.11
CA VAL A 424 -16.46 -16.11 12.48
C VAL A 424 -15.27 -16.80 11.84
N ASP A 425 -14.69 -16.14 10.85
CA ASP A 425 -13.36 -16.47 10.34
C ASP A 425 -12.40 -15.38 10.78
N ALA A 426 -11.20 -15.78 11.15
CA ALA A 426 -10.19 -14.82 11.57
C ALA A 426 -8.79 -15.28 11.19
N CYS A 427 -7.92 -14.31 10.91
CA CYS A 427 -6.49 -14.53 10.72
C CYS A 427 -5.74 -13.61 11.68
N ALA A 428 -5.05 -14.21 12.65
CA ALA A 428 -4.30 -13.50 13.67
C ALA A 428 -2.87 -13.21 13.21
N LEU A 429 -2.39 -12.01 13.54
CA LEU A 429 -1.03 -11.52 13.32
C LEU A 429 -0.48 -11.06 14.68
N PRO A 430 -0.12 -11.98 15.58
CA PRO A 430 0.28 -11.65 16.95
C PRO A 430 1.51 -10.73 16.98
N ASP A 431 2.48 -10.95 16.09
CA ASP A 431 3.69 -10.12 16.00
C ASP A 431 3.38 -8.67 15.62
N LEU A 432 2.25 -8.43 14.94
CA LEU A 432 1.76 -7.09 14.60
C LEU A 432 0.73 -6.56 15.61
N GLY A 433 0.29 -7.39 16.57
CA GLY A 433 -0.83 -7.08 17.44
C GLY A 433 -2.13 -6.82 16.67
N GLN A 434 -2.39 -7.59 15.61
CA GLN A 434 -3.53 -7.39 14.73
C GLN A 434 -4.35 -8.67 14.51
N LEU A 435 -5.65 -8.49 14.29
CA LEU A 435 -6.57 -9.55 13.88
C LEU A 435 -7.39 -9.04 12.71
N VAL A 436 -7.44 -9.79 11.61
CA VAL A 436 -8.46 -9.59 10.57
C VAL A 436 -9.56 -10.61 10.80
N VAL A 437 -10.81 -10.16 10.89
CA VAL A 437 -11.98 -10.99 11.23
C VAL A 437 -13.16 -10.67 10.32
N SER A 438 -13.97 -11.68 10.01
CA SER A 438 -15.23 -11.54 9.28
C SER A 438 -16.30 -12.44 9.91
N THR A 439 -17.54 -11.95 9.99
CA THR A 439 -18.67 -12.79 10.38
C THR A 439 -19.16 -13.57 9.17
N VAL A 440 -19.66 -14.79 9.38
CA VAL A 440 -20.13 -15.64 8.26
C VAL A 440 -21.31 -15.01 7.49
N ARG A 441 -22.03 -14.05 8.11
CA ARG A 441 -23.16 -13.33 7.49
C ARG A 441 -22.75 -12.07 6.74
N SER A 442 -21.52 -11.60 6.89
CA SER A 442 -21.04 -10.36 6.31
C SER A 442 -20.05 -10.63 5.19
N GLY A 443 -20.20 -9.93 4.07
CA GLY A 443 -19.18 -9.89 3.02
C GLY A 443 -17.95 -9.05 3.40
N ARG A 444 -17.93 -8.41 4.58
CA ARG A 444 -16.88 -7.46 5.00
C ARG A 444 -15.85 -8.08 5.92
N MET A 445 -14.62 -7.55 5.82
CA MET A 445 -13.54 -7.81 6.76
C MET A 445 -13.34 -6.62 7.70
N HIS A 446 -12.93 -6.92 8.93
CA HIS A 446 -12.61 -5.91 9.94
C HIS A 446 -11.21 -6.13 10.47
N TRP A 447 -10.40 -5.09 10.43
CA TRP A 447 -9.09 -5.06 11.06
C TRP A 447 -9.20 -4.56 12.50
N LEU A 448 -8.80 -5.39 13.46
CA LEU A 448 -8.70 -5.03 14.86
C LEU A 448 -7.23 -4.81 15.22
N ASN A 449 -6.93 -3.65 15.81
CA ASN A 449 -5.64 -3.42 16.47
C ASN A 449 -5.58 -4.15 17.82
N ALA A 450 -4.43 -4.12 18.49
CA ALA A 450 -4.19 -4.85 19.73
C ALA A 450 -5.25 -4.55 20.79
N ARG A 451 -5.61 -3.27 20.97
CA ARG A 451 -6.65 -2.83 21.91
C ARG A 451 -8.02 -3.44 21.59
N SER A 452 -8.51 -3.26 20.36
CA SER A 452 -9.83 -3.76 19.98
C SER A 452 -9.87 -5.28 19.90
N TRP A 453 -8.75 -5.94 19.56
CA TRP A 453 -8.62 -7.40 19.60
C TRP A 453 -8.67 -7.92 21.04
N THR A 454 -8.01 -7.26 22.00
CA THR A 454 -8.11 -7.63 23.43
C THR A 454 -9.55 -7.51 23.92
N VAL A 455 -10.23 -6.39 23.66
CA VAL A 455 -11.65 -6.21 24.02
C VAL A 455 -12.52 -7.29 23.37
N TYR A 456 -12.38 -7.52 22.07
CA TYR A 456 -13.10 -8.56 21.34
C TYR A 456 -12.89 -9.95 21.95
N SER A 457 -11.65 -10.30 22.31
CA SER A 457 -11.31 -11.61 22.88
C SER A 457 -11.91 -11.83 24.26
N LEU A 458 -12.12 -10.76 25.02
CA LEU A 458 -12.73 -10.78 26.34
C LEU A 458 -14.29 -10.80 26.29
N CYS A 459 -14.92 -10.62 25.13
CA CYS A 459 -16.38 -10.74 24.99
C CYS A 459 -16.83 -12.22 24.95
N ASP A 460 -16.72 -12.92 26.06
CA ASP A 460 -17.03 -14.36 26.23
C ASP A 460 -18.34 -14.65 26.99
N GLY A 461 -19.18 -13.63 27.18
CA GLY A 461 -20.44 -13.70 27.93
C GLY A 461 -20.42 -12.95 29.25
N ARG A 462 -19.32 -12.29 29.60
CA ARG A 462 -19.22 -11.39 30.77
C ARG A 462 -20.03 -10.11 30.59
N ASP A 463 -20.37 -9.48 31.70
CA ASP A 463 -20.95 -8.13 31.75
C ASP A 463 -19.92 -7.02 31.50
N LEU A 464 -20.40 -5.77 31.39
CA LEU A 464 -19.56 -4.63 31.03
C LEU A 464 -18.51 -4.30 32.12
N ASP A 465 -18.90 -4.38 33.40
CA ASP A 465 -18.02 -4.07 34.53
C ASP A 465 -16.88 -5.09 34.65
N SER A 466 -17.20 -6.37 34.44
CA SER A 466 -16.23 -7.47 34.37
C SER A 466 -15.31 -7.34 33.16
N LEU A 467 -15.82 -6.84 32.01
CA LEU A 467 -15.01 -6.55 30.83
C LEU A 467 -13.99 -5.44 31.10
N HIS A 468 -14.42 -4.32 31.73
CA HIS A 468 -13.51 -3.24 32.12
C HIS A 468 -12.39 -3.73 33.04
N THR A 469 -12.74 -4.50 34.07
CA THR A 469 -11.77 -5.06 35.03
C THR A 469 -10.75 -5.97 34.34
N ALA A 470 -11.24 -6.86 33.47
CA ALA A 470 -10.36 -7.79 32.76
C ALA A 470 -9.48 -7.11 31.71
N TYR A 471 -10.01 -6.11 31.00
CA TYR A 471 -9.22 -5.32 30.06
C TYR A 471 -8.10 -4.56 30.78
N ALA A 472 -8.40 -3.91 31.92
CA ALA A 472 -7.40 -3.22 32.72
C ALA A 472 -6.27 -4.18 33.14
N GLY A 473 -6.62 -5.38 33.62
CA GLY A 473 -5.64 -6.42 33.94
C GLY A 473 -4.80 -6.87 32.73
N ALA A 474 -5.41 -7.08 31.58
CA ALA A 474 -4.71 -7.50 30.35
C ALA A 474 -3.81 -6.40 29.75
N ALA A 475 -4.21 -5.13 29.90
CA ALA A 475 -3.48 -3.97 29.40
C ALA A 475 -2.43 -3.43 30.38
N GLY A 476 -2.34 -3.98 31.61
CA GLY A 476 -1.45 -3.47 32.65
C GLY A 476 -1.88 -2.10 33.20
N LEU A 477 -3.16 -1.75 33.09
CA LEU A 477 -3.72 -0.49 33.58
C LEU A 477 -4.37 -0.68 34.96
N PRO A 478 -4.43 0.39 35.80
CA PRO A 478 -5.17 0.34 37.05
C PRO A 478 -6.66 0.04 36.81
N VAL A 479 -7.24 -0.84 37.62
CA VAL A 479 -8.69 -1.13 37.58
C VAL A 479 -9.46 0.16 37.86
N GLY A 480 -10.44 0.47 37.01
CA GLY A 480 -11.25 1.69 37.12
C GLY A 480 -10.58 2.96 36.56
N SER A 481 -9.42 2.85 35.89
CA SER A 481 -8.82 4.01 35.23
C SER A 481 -9.70 4.53 34.09
N GLU A 482 -9.75 5.85 33.93
CA GLU A 482 -10.50 6.50 32.84
C GLU A 482 -10.01 6.05 31.46
N GLU A 483 -8.70 5.81 31.33
CA GLU A 483 -8.10 5.28 30.11
C GLU A 483 -8.62 3.89 29.74
N ALA A 484 -8.63 2.94 30.69
CA ALA A 484 -9.21 1.62 30.47
C ALA A 484 -10.71 1.71 30.14
N GLY A 485 -11.42 2.61 30.83
CA GLY A 485 -12.80 2.97 30.55
C GLY A 485 -13.05 3.37 29.10
N ARG A 486 -12.30 4.37 28.60
CA ARG A 486 -12.40 4.85 27.22
C ARG A 486 -12.05 3.76 26.21
N HIS A 487 -10.96 3.02 26.43
CA HIS A 487 -10.52 1.96 25.52
C HIS A 487 -11.57 0.88 25.27
N VAL A 488 -12.21 0.41 26.35
CA VAL A 488 -13.28 -0.59 26.27
C VAL A 488 -14.51 0.00 25.59
N THR A 489 -14.98 1.17 26.03
CA THR A 489 -16.18 1.81 25.49
C THR A 489 -16.08 2.07 23.99
N ASP A 490 -14.97 2.66 23.53
CA ASP A 490 -14.76 2.98 22.12
C ASP A 490 -14.66 1.72 21.26
N SER A 491 -13.89 0.73 21.71
CA SER A 491 -13.72 -0.53 20.99
C SER A 491 -15.03 -1.30 20.92
N LEU A 492 -15.73 -1.44 22.04
CA LEU A 492 -16.99 -2.18 22.12
C LEU A 492 -18.05 -1.56 21.23
N ARG A 493 -18.19 -0.24 21.22
CA ARG A 493 -19.11 0.47 20.33
C ARG A 493 -18.84 0.16 18.86
N LEU A 494 -17.58 0.17 18.43
CA LEU A 494 -17.19 -0.18 17.05
C LEU A 494 -17.41 -1.66 16.74
N LEU A 495 -17.11 -2.55 17.68
CA LEU A 495 -17.30 -4.00 17.53
C LEU A 495 -18.79 -4.38 17.41
N VAL A 496 -19.66 -3.74 18.20
CA VAL A 496 -21.11 -3.91 18.11
C VAL A 496 -21.66 -3.35 16.80
N ALA A 497 -21.23 -2.14 16.40
CA ALA A 497 -21.61 -1.56 15.11
C ALA A 497 -21.16 -2.41 13.90
N ALA A 498 -20.02 -3.09 14.02
CA ALA A 498 -19.52 -4.04 13.02
C ALA A 498 -20.21 -5.42 13.07
N GLY A 499 -21.10 -5.66 14.04
CA GLY A 499 -21.76 -6.96 14.25
C GLY A 499 -20.80 -8.07 14.71
N LEU A 500 -19.62 -7.72 15.23
CA LEU A 500 -18.63 -8.66 15.75
C LEU A 500 -18.90 -9.04 17.20
N VAL A 501 -19.61 -8.20 17.93
CA VAL A 501 -20.06 -8.46 19.31
C VAL A 501 -21.57 -8.22 19.38
N THR A 502 -22.26 -9.12 20.06
CA THR A 502 -23.69 -9.03 20.39
C THR A 502 -23.85 -8.88 21.90
N HIS A 503 -24.95 -8.26 22.32
CA HIS A 503 -25.32 -8.14 23.71
C HIS A 503 -26.78 -8.57 23.92
N ASP A 504 -27.07 -9.21 25.04
CA ASP A 504 -28.46 -9.54 25.39
C ASP A 504 -29.20 -8.24 25.75
N THR A 505 -30.37 -8.01 25.13
CA THR A 505 -31.27 -6.87 25.41
C THR A 505 -32.16 -7.12 26.61
#